data_AF-G6EKB9-F1
#
_entry.id   AF-G6EKB9-F1
#
_cell.length_a   1.000
_cell.length_b   1.000
_cell.length_c   1.000
_cell.angle_alpha   90.00
_cell.angle_beta   90.00
_cell.angle_gamma   90.00
#
_symmetry.space_group_name_H-M   'P 1'
#
loop_
_entity.id
_entity.type
_entity.pdbx_description
1 polymer ?
#
loop_
_entity_poly.entity_id
_entity_poly.type
_entity_poly.pdbx_seq_one_letter_code
_entity_poly.pdbx_strand_id
1 'polypeptide(L)'
;MALLSTLGALYIGEIMGQSPCVLCWFQRAFMFPLAIILAVASYTSDAGAWRYALPVAGVGWLIAFYHALLYFGVIAQNITPCGIGPSCSSSNMLIFDGIPIPFLSLLSFTAIIALLIPISWRSHE
;
A
#
# COMPACT_ATOMS: atom_id res chain seq x y z
N MET A 1 5.06 4.83 9.36
CA MET A 1 5.24 4.10 8.09
C MET A 1 4.57 4.79 6.90
N ALA A 2 3.34 5.31 7.04
CA ALA A 2 2.61 5.95 5.91
C ALA A 2 3.37 7.13 5.24
N LEU A 3 3.98 8.04 6.03
CA LEU A 3 4.78 9.15 5.47
C LEU A 3 6.00 8.67 4.69
N LEU A 4 6.74 7.70 5.23
CA LEU A 4 7.91 7.13 4.56
C LEU A 4 7.55 6.46 3.24
N SER A 5 6.43 5.73 3.20
CA SER A 5 5.99 5.09 1.95
C SER A 5 5.47 6.09 0.93
N THR A 6 4.81 7.18 1.36
CA THR A 6 4.39 8.26 0.46
C THR A 6 5.59 8.96 -0.17
N LEU A 7 6.59 9.31 0.63
CA LEU A 7 7.84 9.93 0.17
C LEU A 7 8.64 8.99 -0.72
N GLY A 8 8.75 7.71 -0.36
CA GLY A 8 9.42 6.69 -1.17
C GLY A 8 8.77 6.53 -2.54
N ALA A 9 7.44 6.49 -2.60
CA ALA A 9 6.72 6.36 -3.86
C ALA A 9 6.87 7.62 -4.75
N LEU A 10 6.94 8.82 -4.15
CA LEU A 10 7.20 10.08 -4.87
C LEU A 10 8.63 10.12 -5.41
N TYR A 11 9.61 9.66 -4.63
CA TYR A 11 11.01 9.58 -5.05
C TYR A 11 11.20 8.65 -6.25
N ILE A 12 10.55 7.49 -6.24
CA ILE A 12 10.64 6.51 -7.33
C ILE A 12 9.98 7.06 -8.62
N GLY A 13 8.86 7.79 -8.49
CA GLY A 13 8.17 8.36 -9.65
C GLY A 13 8.90 9.56 -10.27
N GLU A 14 9.28 10.53 -9.44
CA GLU A 14 9.83 11.82 -9.91
C GLU A 14 11.35 11.80 -10.11
N ILE A 15 12.09 11.05 -9.28
CA ILE A 15 13.56 11.05 -9.32
C ILE A 15 14.11 9.85 -10.08
N MET A 16 13.52 8.65 -9.94
CA MET A 16 13.94 7.49 -10.74
C MET A 16 13.25 7.39 -12.12
N GLY A 17 12.22 8.21 -12.39
CA GLY A 17 11.49 8.19 -13.67
C GLY A 17 10.76 6.85 -13.95
N GLN A 18 10.55 6.02 -12.93
CA GLN A 18 9.89 4.73 -13.05
C GLN A 18 8.37 4.94 -13.00
N SER A 19 7.71 4.80 -14.15
CA SER A 19 6.24 4.86 -14.20
C SER A 19 5.64 3.70 -13.39
N PRO A 20 4.72 3.98 -12.45
CA PRO A 20 4.08 2.92 -11.67
C PRO A 20 3.14 2.13 -12.58
N CYS A 21 3.06 0.81 -12.37
CA CYS A 21 2.03 0.02 -13.01
C CYS A 21 0.63 0.37 -12.47
N VAL A 22 -0.41 -0.05 -13.17
CA VAL A 22 -1.80 0.21 -12.80
C VAL A 22 -2.14 -0.29 -11.39
N LEU A 23 -1.55 -1.42 -10.97
CA LEU A 23 -1.78 -1.99 -9.64
C LEU A 23 -1.08 -1.19 -8.54
N CYS A 24 0.16 -0.72 -8.78
CA CYS A 24 0.84 0.22 -7.89
C CYS A 24 0.10 1.55 -7.79
N TRP A 25 -0.50 2.01 -8.89
CA TRP A 25 -1.31 3.23 -8.88
C TRP A 25 -2.52 3.08 -7.96
N PHE A 26 -3.23 1.95 -8.02
CA PHE A 26 -4.30 1.65 -7.07
C PHE A 26 -3.80 1.58 -5.63
N GLN A 27 -2.66 0.94 -5.36
CA GLN A 27 -2.07 0.93 -4.02
C GLN A 27 -1.82 2.35 -3.49
N ARG A 28 -1.26 3.26 -4.31
CA ARG A 28 -1.04 4.67 -3.94
C ARG A 28 -2.35 5.41 -3.67
N ALA A 29 -3.38 5.17 -4.49
CA ALA A 29 -4.69 5.80 -4.34
C ALA A 29 -5.33 5.50 -2.96
N PHE A 30 -5.10 4.32 -2.40
CA PHE A 30 -5.57 3.98 -1.04
C PHE A 30 -4.57 4.40 0.06
N MET A 31 -3.28 4.43 -0.23
CA MET A 31 -2.25 4.73 0.76
C MET A 31 -2.17 6.21 1.16
N PHE A 32 -2.33 7.13 0.19
CA PHE A 32 -2.29 8.57 0.45
C PHE A 32 -3.41 9.07 1.39
N PRO A 33 -4.71 8.77 1.16
CA PRO A 33 -5.74 9.19 2.09
C PRO A 33 -5.56 8.54 3.46
N LEU A 34 -5.12 7.28 3.52
CA LEU A 34 -4.83 6.60 4.78
C LEU A 34 -3.72 7.30 5.59
N ALA A 35 -2.68 7.81 4.91
CA ALA A 35 -1.63 8.59 5.56
C ALA A 35 -2.16 9.86 6.21
N ILE A 36 -3.07 10.57 5.54
CA ILE A 36 -3.70 11.79 6.05
C ILE A 36 -4.61 11.45 7.24
N ILE A 37 -5.47 10.44 7.11
CA ILE A 37 -6.39 10.02 8.18
C ILE A 37 -5.61 9.66 9.45
N LEU A 38 -4.57 8.84 9.33
CA LEU A 38 -3.75 8.45 10.48
C LEU A 38 -2.96 9.61 11.08
N ALA A 39 -2.48 10.55 10.25
CA ALA A 39 -1.78 11.74 10.74
C ALA A 39 -2.71 12.65 11.54
N VAL A 40 -3.92 12.92 11.02
CA VAL A 40 -4.93 13.71 11.72
C VAL A 40 -5.37 13.01 13.00
N ALA A 41 -5.68 11.71 12.95
CA ALA A 41 -6.07 10.93 14.12
C ALA A 41 -4.99 10.91 15.22
N SER A 42 -3.72 10.84 14.82
CA SER A 42 -2.60 10.90 15.77
C SER A 42 -2.46 12.29 16.41
N TYR A 43 -2.74 13.35 15.64
CA TYR A 43 -2.69 14.73 16.13
C TYR A 43 -3.87 15.05 17.06
N THR A 44 -5.07 14.59 16.73
CA THR A 44 -6.28 14.80 17.53
C THR A 44 -6.43 13.79 18.67
N SER A 45 -5.53 12.79 18.76
CA SER A 45 -5.64 11.65 19.67
C SER A 45 -7.02 10.94 19.59
N ASP A 46 -7.63 10.97 18.40
CA ASP A 46 -8.97 10.43 18.18
C ASP A 46 -8.91 8.91 18.01
N ALA A 47 -9.22 8.20 19.09
CA ALA A 47 -9.32 6.74 19.10
C ALA A 47 -10.46 6.22 18.21
N GLY A 48 -11.40 7.04 17.72
CA GLY A 48 -12.48 6.62 16.82
C GLY A 48 -12.05 6.44 15.35
N ALA A 49 -10.86 6.92 14.97
CA ALA A 49 -10.38 6.92 13.59
C ALA A 49 -10.21 5.52 12.99
N TRP A 50 -10.07 4.46 13.81
CA TRP A 50 -9.96 3.08 13.32
C TRP A 50 -11.16 2.66 12.48
N ARG A 51 -12.36 3.19 12.75
CA ARG A 51 -13.60 2.83 12.02
C ARG A 51 -13.53 3.17 10.53
N TYR A 52 -12.80 4.23 10.19
CA TYR A 52 -12.61 4.68 8.81
C TYR A 52 -11.26 4.24 8.24
N ALA A 53 -10.21 4.19 9.06
CA ALA A 53 -8.87 3.79 8.62
C ALA A 53 -8.77 2.30 8.30
N LEU A 54 -9.42 1.44 9.08
CA LEU A 54 -9.35 -0.03 8.93
C LEU A 54 -9.96 -0.56 7.62
N PRO A 55 -11.16 -0.13 7.17
CA PRO A 55 -11.68 -0.56 5.87
C PRO A 55 -10.82 -0.06 4.69
N VAL A 56 -10.32 1.18 4.76
CA VAL A 56 -9.43 1.74 3.73
C VAL A 56 -8.10 0.98 3.67
N ALA A 57 -7.50 0.68 4.83
CA ALA A 57 -6.30 -0.13 4.93
C ALA A 57 -6.54 -1.56 4.43
N GLY A 58 -7.70 -2.16 4.71
CA GLY A 58 -8.09 -3.50 4.26
C GLY A 58 -8.19 -3.60 2.74
N VAL A 59 -8.82 -2.62 2.08
CA VAL A 59 -8.90 -2.59 0.61
C VAL A 59 -7.50 -2.44 -0.01
N GLY A 60 -6.68 -1.53 0.52
CA GLY A 60 -5.29 -1.37 0.09
C GLY A 60 -4.45 -2.64 0.29
N TRP A 61 -4.66 -3.35 1.41
CA TRP A 61 -4.01 -4.62 1.72
C TRP A 61 -4.40 -5.73 0.74
N LEU A 62 -5.68 -5.86 0.38
CA LEU A 62 -6.14 -6.86 -0.61
C LEU A 62 -5.48 -6.63 -1.98
N ILE A 63 -5.39 -5.38 -2.42
CA ILE A 63 -4.74 -5.02 -3.69
C ILE A 63 -3.23 -5.29 -3.62
N ALA A 64 -2.58 -5.00 -2.50
CA ALA A 64 -1.17 -5.32 -2.27
C ALA A 64 -0.90 -6.82 -2.26
N PHE A 65 -1.79 -7.59 -1.63
CA PHE A 65 -1.71 -9.05 -1.57
C PHE A 65 -1.86 -9.65 -2.97
N TYR A 66 -2.87 -9.23 -3.73
CA TYR A 66 -3.05 -9.63 -5.13
C TYR A 66 -1.81 -9.33 -5.99
N HIS A 67 -1.22 -8.15 -5.81
CA HIS A 67 -0.01 -7.77 -6.53
C HIS A 67 1.20 -8.62 -6.14
N ALA A 68 1.37 -8.95 -4.86
CA ALA A 68 2.43 -9.85 -4.42
C ALA A 68 2.26 -11.25 -5.03
N LEU A 69 1.04 -11.80 -5.05
CA LEU A 69 0.76 -13.11 -5.65
C LEU A 69 1.03 -13.14 -7.16
N LEU A 70 0.69 -12.06 -7.88
CA LEU A 70 1.02 -11.89 -9.29
C LEU A 70 2.54 -11.86 -9.51
N TYR A 71 3.27 -11.12 -8.68
CA TYR A 71 4.72 -11.00 -8.77
C TYR A 71 5.44 -12.34 -8.51
N PHE A 72 4.98 -13.12 -7.53
CA PHE A 72 5.52 -14.44 -7.23
C PHE A 72 5.10 -15.53 -8.23
N GLY A 73 4.31 -15.20 -9.26
CA GLY A 73 3.90 -16.14 -10.30
C GLY A 73 2.89 -17.20 -9.82
N VAL A 74 2.30 -17.02 -8.64
CA VAL A 74 1.24 -17.89 -8.11
C VAL A 74 -0.05 -17.73 -8.92
N ILE A 75 -0.23 -16.55 -9.53
CA ILE A 75 -1.40 -16.19 -10.33
C ILE A 75 -0.97 -15.95 -11.78
N ALA A 76 -1.73 -16.49 -12.73
CA ALA A 76 -1.47 -16.34 -14.16
C ALA A 76 -1.54 -14.86 -14.61
N GLN A 77 -0.56 -14.44 -15.43
CA GLN A 77 -0.44 -13.08 -15.98
C GLN A 77 -1.69 -12.61 -16.76
N ASN A 78 -2.56 -13.54 -17.18
CA ASN A 78 -3.75 -13.26 -17.98
C ASN A 78 -4.88 -12.54 -17.22
N ILE A 79 -4.81 -12.45 -15.89
CA ILE A 79 -5.74 -11.66 -15.07
C ILE A 79 -5.16 -10.31 -14.64
N THR A 80 -4.09 -9.85 -15.31
CA THR A 80 -3.63 -8.48 -15.14
C THR A 80 -4.66 -7.51 -15.72
N PRO A 81 -5.06 -6.47 -14.98
CA PRO A 81 -5.98 -5.46 -15.52
C PRO A 81 -5.35 -4.79 -16.73
N CYS A 82 -6.10 -4.74 -17.83
CA CYS A 82 -5.71 -4.00 -19.04
C CYS A 82 -5.43 -2.54 -18.68
N GLY A 83 -4.22 -2.05 -18.94
CA GLY A 83 -3.82 -0.69 -18.61
C GLY A 83 -2.70 -0.18 -19.52
N ILE A 84 -2.70 1.13 -19.78
CA ILE A 84 -1.63 1.81 -20.50
C ILE A 84 -0.51 2.06 -19.49
N GLY A 85 0.43 1.12 -19.37
CA GLY A 85 1.54 1.20 -18.43
C GLY A 85 2.45 -0.03 -18.44
N PRO A 86 3.56 0.00 -17.69
CA PRO A 86 4.49 -1.13 -17.61
C PRO A 86 3.87 -2.34 -16.91
N SER A 87 4.33 -3.55 -17.28
CA SER A 87 3.77 -4.82 -16.77
C SER A 87 3.94 -4.97 -15.25
N CYS A 88 2.85 -5.31 -14.55
CA CYS A 88 2.77 -5.52 -13.08
C CYS A 88 3.58 -6.72 -12.53
N SER A 89 4.30 -7.42 -13.40
CA SER A 89 5.13 -8.59 -13.05
C SER A 89 6.54 -8.50 -13.61
N SER A 90 6.92 -7.34 -14.16
CA SER A 90 8.25 -7.17 -14.74
C SER A 90 9.29 -7.08 -13.62
N SER A 91 10.47 -7.66 -13.86
CA SER A 91 11.65 -7.56 -12.99
C SER A 91 12.16 -6.12 -12.81
N ASN A 92 11.63 -5.15 -13.56
CA ASN A 92 11.85 -3.72 -13.34
C ASN A 92 11.23 -3.20 -12.01
N MET A 93 10.40 -3.97 -11.32
CA MET A 93 9.76 -3.58 -10.05
C MET A 93 10.60 -3.90 -8.80
N LEU A 94 11.92 -3.90 -8.96
CA LEU A 94 12.89 -4.09 -7.88
C LEU A 94 13.45 -2.72 -7.50
N ILE A 95 13.30 -2.34 -6.23
CA ILE A 95 13.93 -1.15 -5.65
C ILE A 95 14.86 -1.61 -4.53
N PHE A 96 16.00 -0.92 -4.34
CA PHE A 96 16.98 -1.25 -3.31
C PHE A 96 17.46 -2.71 -3.41
N ASP A 97 18.37 -2.98 -4.35
CA ASP A 97 19.19 -4.21 -4.39
C ASP A 97 18.40 -5.54 -4.45
N GLY A 98 17.17 -5.54 -4.97
CA GLY A 98 16.36 -6.74 -5.17
C GLY A 98 15.09 -6.86 -4.33
N ILE A 99 14.66 -5.80 -3.64
CA ILE A 99 13.39 -5.83 -2.89
C ILE A 99 12.23 -5.46 -3.82
N PRO A 100 11.21 -6.33 -3.98
CA PRO A 100 10.06 -6.02 -4.80
C PRO A 100 9.15 -4.98 -4.12
N ILE A 101 8.84 -3.91 -4.85
CA ILE A 101 7.86 -2.87 -4.45
C ILE A 101 6.54 -3.43 -3.90
N PRO A 102 5.87 -4.43 -4.52
CA PRO A 102 4.62 -4.97 -4.00
C PRO A 102 4.76 -5.55 -2.58
N PHE A 103 5.90 -6.14 -2.25
CA PHE A 103 6.16 -6.67 -0.91
C PHE A 103 6.29 -5.56 0.14
N LEU A 104 6.94 -4.45 -0.22
CA LEU A 104 7.04 -3.27 0.65
C LEU A 104 5.66 -2.68 0.96
N SER A 105 4.80 -2.53 -0.06
CA SER A 105 3.43 -2.05 0.12
C SER A 105 2.62 -2.98 1.03
N LEU A 106 2.72 -4.30 0.82
CA LEU A 106 2.03 -5.30 1.63
C LEU A 106 2.46 -5.21 3.11
N LEU A 107 3.76 -5.08 3.37
CA LEU A 107 4.31 -4.93 4.71
C LEU A 107 3.80 -3.65 5.38
N SER A 108 3.78 -2.53 4.65
CA SER A 108 3.22 -1.26 5.15
C SER A 108 1.74 -1.36 5.53
N PHE A 109 0.88 -1.92 4.67
CA PHE A 109 -0.53 -2.11 5.01
C PHE A 109 -0.72 -3.08 6.18
N THR A 110 0.06 -4.17 6.22
CA THR A 110 0.02 -5.14 7.33
C THR A 110 0.40 -4.48 8.65
N ALA A 111 1.46 -3.67 8.67
CA ALA A 111 1.88 -2.93 9.86
C ALA A 111 0.81 -1.92 10.31
N ILE A 112 0.14 -1.23 9.38
CA ILE A 112 -0.94 -0.29 9.71
C ILE A 112 -2.14 -1.03 10.33
N ILE A 113 -2.56 -2.15 9.75
CA ILE A 113 -3.65 -2.97 10.29
C ILE A 113 -3.28 -3.50 11.67
N ALA A 114 -2.06 -4.03 11.84
CA ALA A 114 -1.58 -4.55 13.12
C ALA A 114 -1.58 -3.49 14.24
N LEU A 115 -1.28 -2.23 13.91
CA LEU A 115 -1.35 -1.11 14.85
C LEU A 115 -2.78 -0.65 15.13
N LEU A 116 -3.70 -0.77 14.17
CA LEU A 116 -5.10 -0.38 14.35
C LEU A 116 -5.91 -1.39 15.18
N ILE A 117 -5.56 -2.68 15.15
CA ILE A 117 -6.24 -3.74 15.93
C ILE A 117 -6.28 -3.45 17.44
N PRO A 118 -5.16 -3.19 18.15
CA PRO A 118 -5.22 -2.92 19.59
C PRO A 118 -6.01 -1.64 19.93
N ILE A 119 -6.04 -0.66 19.02
CA ILE A 119 -6.81 0.59 19.20
C ILE A 119 -8.31 0.34 19.07
N SER A 120 -8.73 -0.53 18.15
CA SER A 120 -10.15 -0.86 18.00
C SER A 120 -10.70 -1.62 19.21
N TRP A 121 -9.89 -2.50 19.81
CA TRP A 121 -10.25 -3.24 21.02
C TRP A 121 -10.45 -2.30 22.20
N ARG A 122 -9.54 -1.34 22.39
CA ARG A 122 -9.60 -0.36 23.49
C ARG A 122 -10.74 0.66 23.39
N SER A 123 -11.35 0.80 22.21
CA SER A 123 -12.51 1.69 22.02
C SER A 123 -13.86 1.03 22.29
N HIS A 124 -13.86 -0.29 22.47
CA HIS A 124 -15.06 -1.11 22.72
C HIS A 124 -15.26 -1.42 24.22
N GLU A 125 -14.26 -1.11 25.06
CA GLU A 125 -14.27 -1.13 26.53
C GLU A 125 -14.59 0.26 27.11
#